data_AF-A0AAU5LGT6-F1
#
_entry.id   AF-A0AAU5LGT6-F1
#
_cell.length_a   1.000
_cell.length_b   1.000
_cell.length_c   1.000
_cell.angle_alpha   90.00
_cell.angle_beta   90.00
_cell.angle_gamma   90.00
#
_symmetry.space_group_name_H-M   'P 1'
#
loop_
_entity.id
_entity.type
_entity.pdbx_description
1 polymer ?
#
loop_
_entity_poly.entity_id
_entity_poly.type
_entity_poly.pdbx_seq_one_letter_code
_entity_poly.pdbx_strand_id
1 'polypeptide(L)'
;MELKDVPLTGADKVAYAFYATAATAALVGQVWAGITHIPWPEEGFPMWARIAMVTPAVGVIELGGVATAALADLRRRKGEQAYAYRAMSMFAALVALVFNVVGHWRPEERFLAFGFGGLSAFAYVLWLIHSSARRRDALRSAGQMANTGPVYGLVQWLREPRVTWLARSLALEHGYGLYESLRQAREQMRNTARRVAIAGTVAEFIRSEQQDERLAKIAETTYDPDRLAAMLEERIDYEVVTNKLTKAIAPAPEEEPAESTEVVRGRLLRVQVTATPNAFRPDGTPLRGADDQWQAKVEGGLPAEYLPYDRRETQSIEAAPAGPIQSEAPAAHVVQTPEAQAAAATVQAAMAMAQHPAEPVQPVLPVQPIQPVVQVQPVLPDIEPIAVAPVTPVTPEPVTTSTPAPAPAKPKRRTAAAKKAEAEAAQQRSSGDEMLLAKKKERAWNLLADWPEDRERTPGQLASAINTTEAFAASLIRQYDDESLVATNN
;
A
#
# COMPACT_ATOMS: atom_id res chain seq x y z
N MET A 1 25.25 -5.84 0.57
CA MET A 1 25.03 -7.00 1.46
C MET A 1 24.35 -8.07 0.62
N GLU A 2 24.99 -9.23 0.46
CA GLU A 2 24.47 -10.33 -0.37
C GLU A 2 23.52 -11.19 0.46
N LEU A 3 22.29 -11.42 -0.02
CA LEU A 3 21.33 -12.27 0.69
C LEU A 3 21.73 -13.74 0.54
N LYS A 4 21.64 -14.50 1.63
CA LYS A 4 21.88 -15.95 1.64
C LYS A 4 20.91 -16.64 0.69
N ASP A 5 21.41 -17.63 -0.05
CA ASP A 5 20.55 -18.41 -0.94
C ASP A 5 19.55 -19.25 -0.15
N VAL A 6 18.27 -19.07 -0.47
CA VAL A 6 17.18 -19.90 0.04
C VAL A 6 17.14 -21.20 -0.77
N PRO A 7 17.25 -22.37 -0.13
CA PRO A 7 17.25 -23.65 -0.83
C PRO A 7 15.96 -23.85 -1.63
N LEU A 8 16.05 -24.50 -2.80
CA LEU A 8 14.87 -24.81 -3.59
C LEU A 8 13.99 -25.84 -2.88
N THR A 9 12.74 -25.47 -2.63
CA THR A 9 11.70 -26.36 -2.13
C THR A 9 11.14 -27.25 -3.23
N GLY A 10 10.36 -28.28 -2.86
CA GLY A 10 9.62 -29.09 -3.84
C GLY A 10 8.65 -28.26 -4.69
N ALA A 11 7.99 -27.27 -4.08
CA ALA A 11 7.11 -26.34 -4.78
C ALA A 11 7.87 -25.46 -5.79
N ASP A 12 9.09 -25.02 -5.46
CA ASP A 12 9.93 -24.25 -6.37
C ASP A 12 10.25 -25.07 -7.63
N LYS A 13 10.58 -26.36 -7.47
CA LYS A 13 10.87 -27.24 -8.62
C LYS A 13 9.66 -27.38 -9.55
N VAL A 14 8.46 -27.54 -9.00
CA VAL A 14 7.23 -27.59 -9.78
C VAL A 14 6.98 -26.27 -10.50
N ALA A 15 7.20 -25.14 -9.82
CA ALA A 15 7.08 -23.82 -10.43
C ALA A 15 8.07 -23.66 -11.61
N TYR A 16 9.34 -24.05 -11.45
CA TYR A 16 10.32 -24.02 -12.53
C TYR A 16 9.95 -24.91 -13.72
N ALA A 17 9.44 -26.12 -13.47
CA ALA A 17 8.94 -27.00 -14.52
C ALA A 17 7.76 -26.36 -15.27
N PHE A 18 6.83 -25.73 -14.55
CA PHE A 18 5.74 -24.98 -15.14
C PHE A 18 6.25 -23.81 -16.01
N TYR A 19 7.20 -23.02 -15.53
CA TYR A 19 7.77 -21.90 -16.29
C TYR A 19 8.48 -22.37 -17.56
N ALA A 20 9.26 -23.45 -17.49
CA ALA A 20 9.92 -24.03 -18.65
C ALA A 20 8.90 -24.53 -19.69
N THR A 21 7.82 -25.18 -19.22
CA THR A 21 6.74 -25.67 -20.09
C THR A 21 6.00 -24.51 -20.75
N ALA A 22 5.67 -23.46 -19.98
CA ALA A 22 4.99 -22.28 -20.51
C ALA A 22 5.85 -21.50 -21.50
N ALA A 23 7.15 -21.34 -21.23
CA ALA A 23 8.10 -20.72 -22.15
C ALA A 23 8.23 -21.54 -23.45
N THR A 24 8.24 -22.87 -23.35
CA THR A 24 8.27 -23.77 -24.53
C THR A 24 7.00 -23.61 -25.36
N ALA A 25 5.82 -23.60 -24.72
CA ALA A 25 4.55 -23.40 -25.42
C ALA A 25 4.48 -22.02 -26.09
N ALA A 26 4.95 -20.97 -25.41
CA ALA A 26 5.04 -19.62 -25.96
C ALA A 26 5.92 -19.56 -27.21
N LEU A 27 7.10 -20.20 -27.14
CA LEU A 27 8.05 -20.29 -28.26
C LEU A 27 7.42 -21.04 -29.43
N VAL A 28 6.72 -22.15 -29.19
CA VAL A 28 6.01 -22.90 -30.24
C VAL A 28 4.96 -22.03 -30.93
N GLY A 29 4.15 -21.28 -30.17
CA GLY A 29 3.16 -20.36 -30.72
C GLY A 29 3.80 -19.28 -31.61
N GLN A 30 4.89 -18.67 -31.16
CA GLN A 30 5.60 -17.65 -31.92
C GLN A 30 6.27 -18.20 -33.19
N VAL A 31 6.88 -19.38 -33.11
CA VAL A 31 7.47 -20.05 -34.27
C VAL A 31 6.38 -20.40 -35.28
N TRP A 32 5.23 -20.90 -34.82
CA TRP A 32 4.08 -21.15 -35.68
C TRP A 32 3.63 -19.87 -36.37
N ALA A 33 3.38 -18.80 -35.61
CA ALA A 33 2.97 -17.50 -36.15
C ALA A 33 3.98 -16.95 -37.16
N GLY A 34 5.27 -17.06 -36.88
CA GLY A 34 6.34 -16.63 -37.79
C GLY A 34 6.33 -17.42 -39.10
N ILE A 35 6.14 -18.73 -39.05
CA ILE A 35 6.07 -19.57 -40.25
C ILE A 35 4.83 -19.24 -41.10
N THR A 36 3.69 -18.95 -40.47
CA THR A 36 2.42 -18.69 -41.18
C THR A 36 2.32 -17.30 -41.77
N HIS A 37 2.98 -16.28 -41.17
CA HIS A 37 2.87 -14.89 -41.60
C HIS A 37 4.02 -14.40 -42.46
N ILE A 38 5.19 -15.05 -42.41
CA ILE A 38 6.30 -14.72 -43.32
C ILE A 38 5.95 -15.26 -44.72
N PRO A 39 6.02 -14.41 -45.77
CA PRO A 39 5.78 -14.85 -47.15
C PRO A 39 7.00 -15.63 -47.65
N TRP A 40 7.04 -16.94 -47.38
CA TRP A 40 8.08 -17.83 -47.87
C TRP A 40 7.94 -18.05 -49.38
N PRO A 41 9.05 -18.25 -50.13
CA PRO A 41 8.99 -18.71 -51.51
C PRO A 41 8.20 -20.02 -51.61
N GLU A 42 7.31 -20.13 -52.60
CA GLU A 42 6.45 -21.32 -52.79
C GLU A 42 7.26 -22.55 -53.18
N GLU A 43 8.36 -22.35 -53.91
CA GLU A 43 9.26 -23.41 -54.36
C GLU A 43 10.58 -23.41 -53.56
N GLY A 44 11.04 -24.59 -53.16
CA GLY A 44 12.38 -24.80 -52.60
C GLY A 44 12.55 -24.57 -51.10
N PHE A 45 11.50 -24.18 -50.35
CA PHE A 45 11.61 -23.91 -48.91
C PHE A 45 10.85 -24.94 -48.04
N PRO A 46 11.49 -26.06 -47.64
CA PRO A 46 10.84 -27.08 -46.85
C PRO A 46 10.49 -26.57 -45.45
N MET A 47 9.46 -27.16 -44.83
CA MET A 47 8.94 -26.75 -43.51
C MET A 47 10.03 -26.70 -42.43
N TRP A 48 10.94 -27.68 -42.40
CA TRP A 48 12.03 -27.72 -41.43
C TRP A 48 12.98 -26.52 -41.57
N ALA A 49 13.22 -26.01 -42.79
CA ALA A 49 14.07 -24.85 -43.02
C ALA A 49 13.40 -23.56 -42.52
N ARG A 50 12.07 -23.44 -42.69
CA ARG A 50 11.28 -22.33 -42.13
C ARG A 50 11.39 -22.30 -40.60
N ILE A 51 11.19 -23.47 -39.96
CA ILE A 51 11.35 -23.63 -38.50
C ILE A 51 12.77 -23.25 -38.07
N ALA A 52 13.80 -23.78 -38.75
CA ALA A 52 15.20 -23.53 -38.40
C ALA A 52 15.61 -22.06 -38.52
N MET A 53 14.99 -21.29 -39.42
CA MET A 53 15.25 -19.85 -39.55
C MET A 53 14.48 -18.99 -38.55
N VAL A 54 13.22 -19.32 -38.27
CA VAL A 54 12.37 -18.53 -37.35
C VAL A 54 12.75 -18.78 -35.89
N THR A 55 13.05 -20.03 -35.54
CA THR A 55 13.27 -20.45 -34.14
C THR A 55 14.38 -19.67 -33.43
N PRO A 56 15.57 -19.43 -34.02
CA PRO A 56 16.61 -18.65 -33.34
C PRO A 56 16.19 -17.20 -33.08
N ALA A 57 15.51 -16.56 -34.03
CA ALA A 57 15.07 -15.18 -33.88
C ALA A 57 14.04 -15.03 -32.73
N VAL A 58 13.07 -15.94 -32.69
CA VAL A 58 12.07 -16.03 -31.63
C VAL A 58 12.72 -16.39 -30.29
N GLY A 59 13.63 -17.38 -30.31
CA GLY A 59 14.35 -17.85 -29.13
C GLY A 59 15.18 -16.75 -28.46
N VAL A 60 15.77 -15.83 -29.22
CA VAL A 60 16.50 -14.67 -28.67
C VAL A 60 15.57 -13.72 -27.90
N ILE A 61 14.33 -13.53 -28.37
CA ILE A 61 13.35 -12.66 -27.69
C ILE A 61 12.94 -13.30 -26.36
N GLU A 62 12.57 -14.57 -26.39
CA GLU A 62 12.15 -15.32 -25.20
C GLU A 62 13.30 -15.46 -24.18
N LEU A 63 14.48 -15.89 -24.64
CA LEU A 63 15.65 -16.03 -23.78
C LEU A 63 16.12 -14.67 -23.24
N GLY A 64 16.00 -13.59 -24.02
CA GLY A 64 16.27 -12.23 -23.57
C GLY A 64 15.34 -11.81 -22.42
N GLY A 65 14.06 -12.13 -22.51
CA GLY A 65 13.09 -11.93 -21.43
C GLY A 65 13.46 -12.71 -20.17
N VAL A 66 13.72 -14.01 -20.30
CA VAL A 66 14.11 -14.88 -19.18
C VAL A 66 15.43 -14.42 -18.54
N ALA A 67 16.44 -14.12 -19.35
CA ALA A 67 17.74 -13.68 -18.87
C ALA A 67 17.66 -12.34 -18.13
N THR A 68 16.91 -11.37 -18.67
CA THR A 68 16.72 -10.08 -17.98
C THR A 68 15.90 -10.21 -16.71
N ALA A 69 14.89 -11.08 -16.67
CA ALA A 69 14.13 -11.40 -15.46
C ALA A 69 15.02 -12.06 -14.39
N ALA A 70 15.89 -12.99 -14.78
CA ALA A 70 16.83 -13.67 -13.88
C ALA A 70 17.89 -12.69 -13.34
N LEU A 71 18.46 -11.83 -14.20
CA LEU A 71 19.39 -10.77 -13.78
C LEU A 71 18.73 -9.77 -12.83
N ALA A 72 17.46 -9.43 -13.07
CA ALA A 72 16.69 -8.61 -12.16
C ALA A 72 16.55 -9.26 -10.77
N ASP A 73 16.28 -10.56 -10.70
CA ASP A 73 16.21 -11.28 -9.42
C ASP A 73 17.57 -11.28 -8.70
N LEU A 74 18.65 -11.61 -9.41
CA LEU A 74 20.01 -11.62 -8.87
C LEU A 74 20.42 -10.24 -8.30
N ARG A 75 20.18 -9.15 -9.04
CA ARG A 75 20.49 -7.80 -8.57
C ARG A 75 19.63 -7.39 -7.37
N ARG A 76 18.35 -7.79 -7.35
CA ARG A 76 17.45 -7.54 -6.22
C ARG A 76 17.83 -8.29 -4.95
N ARG A 77 18.49 -9.44 -5.08
CA ARG A 77 19.07 -10.15 -3.94
C ARG A 77 20.33 -9.47 -3.39
N LYS A 78 21.00 -8.65 -4.20
CA LYS A 78 22.13 -7.79 -3.75
C LYS A 78 21.67 -6.46 -3.13
N GLY A 79 20.36 -6.24 -3.04
CA GLY A 79 19.76 -5.02 -2.49
C GLY A 79 19.47 -3.92 -3.53
N GLU A 80 19.79 -4.14 -4.80
CA GLU A 80 19.50 -3.17 -5.86
C GLU A 80 18.03 -3.21 -6.29
N GLN A 81 17.47 -2.10 -6.77
CA GLN A 81 16.08 -2.09 -7.26
C GLN A 81 15.91 -2.79 -8.62
N ALA A 82 16.99 -2.87 -9.41
CA ALA A 82 17.06 -3.52 -10.73
C ALA A 82 15.96 -3.08 -11.73
N TYR A 83 15.51 -1.83 -11.66
CA TYR A 83 14.40 -1.33 -12.50
C TYR A 83 14.66 -1.52 -14.00
N ALA A 84 15.89 -1.28 -14.47
CA ALA A 84 16.24 -1.44 -15.88
C ALA A 84 16.01 -2.89 -16.37
N TYR A 85 16.52 -3.88 -15.64
CA TYR A 85 16.32 -5.29 -16.00
C TYR A 85 14.85 -5.72 -15.94
N ARG A 86 14.08 -5.20 -14.97
CA ARG A 86 12.63 -5.46 -14.88
C ARG A 86 11.86 -4.84 -16.03
N ALA A 87 12.20 -3.61 -16.41
CA ALA A 87 11.59 -2.93 -17.54
C ALA A 87 11.88 -3.68 -18.86
N MET A 88 13.12 -4.14 -19.05
CA MET A 88 13.49 -4.94 -20.23
C MET A 88 12.77 -6.29 -20.25
N SER A 89 12.69 -6.98 -19.12
CA SER A 89 11.92 -8.22 -18.94
C SER A 89 10.44 -8.03 -19.28
N MET A 90 9.83 -6.96 -18.75
CA MET A 90 8.43 -6.62 -19.03
C MET A 90 8.21 -6.28 -20.49
N PHE A 91 9.13 -5.53 -21.09
CA PHE A 91 9.08 -5.18 -22.51
C PHE A 91 9.17 -6.43 -23.39
N ALA A 92 10.11 -7.33 -23.11
CA ALA A 92 10.24 -8.60 -23.83
C ALA A 92 8.97 -9.45 -23.70
N ALA A 93 8.42 -9.58 -22.49
CA ALA A 93 7.17 -10.31 -22.25
C ALA A 93 5.97 -9.68 -22.99
N LEU A 94 5.91 -8.34 -23.08
CA LEU A 94 4.87 -7.64 -23.82
C LEU A 94 5.00 -7.86 -25.33
N VAL A 95 6.22 -7.77 -25.88
CA VAL A 95 6.48 -8.07 -27.29
C VAL A 95 6.08 -9.51 -27.59
N ALA A 96 6.51 -10.47 -26.77
CA ALA A 96 6.17 -11.88 -26.90
C ALA A 96 4.64 -12.12 -26.91
N LEU A 97 3.93 -11.47 -25.97
CA LEU A 97 2.47 -11.51 -25.89
C LEU A 97 1.82 -10.96 -27.17
N VAL A 98 2.28 -9.80 -27.65
CA VAL A 98 1.75 -9.18 -28.88
C VAL A 98 1.97 -10.10 -30.08
N PHE A 99 3.15 -10.72 -30.22
CA PHE A 99 3.41 -11.68 -31.29
C PHE A 99 2.44 -12.87 -31.24
N ASN A 100 2.21 -13.45 -30.06
CA ASN A 100 1.27 -14.57 -29.91
C ASN A 100 -0.19 -14.18 -30.17
N VAL A 101 -0.61 -12.98 -29.75
CA VAL A 101 -1.98 -12.51 -29.93
C VAL A 101 -2.23 -12.12 -31.39
N VAL A 102 -1.36 -11.30 -31.97
CA VAL A 102 -1.50 -10.81 -33.35
C VAL A 102 -1.28 -11.95 -34.35
N GLY A 103 -0.30 -12.81 -34.08
CA GLY A 103 0.04 -13.97 -34.91
C GLY A 103 -1.09 -15.01 -35.03
N HIS A 104 -2.07 -14.98 -34.12
CA HIS A 104 -3.22 -15.89 -34.12
C HIS A 104 -4.57 -15.14 -34.07
N TRP A 105 -4.60 -13.86 -34.47
CA TRP A 105 -5.80 -13.02 -34.35
C TRP A 105 -6.94 -13.41 -35.32
N ARG A 106 -6.65 -14.26 -36.30
CA ARG A 106 -7.64 -14.70 -37.30
C ARG A 106 -8.84 -15.37 -36.62
N PRO A 107 -10.08 -15.17 -37.10
CA PRO A 107 -11.29 -15.67 -36.46
C PRO A 107 -11.25 -17.16 -36.09
N GLU A 108 -10.68 -17.98 -36.97
CA GLU A 108 -10.49 -19.42 -36.83
C GLU A 108 -9.43 -19.82 -35.80
N GLU A 109 -8.47 -18.93 -35.47
CA GLU A 109 -7.34 -19.20 -34.58
C GLU A 109 -7.42 -18.45 -33.24
N ARG A 110 -8.52 -17.74 -32.95
CA ARG A 110 -8.64 -16.92 -31.71
C ARG A 110 -8.42 -17.71 -30.42
N PHE A 111 -8.79 -18.99 -30.39
CA PHE A 111 -8.50 -19.87 -29.26
C PHE A 111 -6.99 -20.08 -29.05
N LEU A 112 -6.18 -20.11 -30.11
CA LEU A 112 -4.72 -20.18 -30.02
C LEU A 112 -4.12 -18.85 -29.54
N ALA A 113 -4.68 -17.71 -29.96
CA ALA A 113 -4.28 -16.40 -29.43
C ALA A 113 -4.49 -16.32 -27.91
N PHE A 114 -5.66 -16.78 -27.43
CA PHE A 114 -5.95 -16.85 -26.00
C PHE A 114 -5.07 -17.89 -25.28
N GLY A 115 -4.86 -19.06 -25.90
CA GLY A 115 -4.02 -20.13 -25.37
C GLY A 115 -2.57 -19.70 -25.19
N PHE A 116 -1.87 -19.37 -26.28
CA PHE A 116 -0.47 -18.98 -26.23
C PHE A 116 -0.27 -17.63 -25.53
N GLY A 117 -1.05 -16.61 -25.90
CA GLY A 117 -0.93 -15.28 -25.30
C GLY A 117 -1.30 -15.28 -23.81
N GLY A 118 -2.44 -15.89 -23.45
CA GLY A 118 -2.90 -15.98 -22.07
C GLY A 118 -1.95 -16.79 -21.20
N LEU A 119 -1.45 -17.94 -21.67
CA LEU A 119 -0.47 -18.76 -20.95
C LEU A 119 0.86 -18.00 -20.74
N SER A 120 1.38 -17.30 -21.76
CA SER A 120 2.59 -16.48 -21.64
C SER A 120 2.43 -15.39 -20.59
N ALA A 121 1.33 -14.62 -20.65
CA ALA A 121 1.05 -13.56 -19.69
C ALA A 121 0.89 -14.11 -18.27
N PHE A 122 0.13 -15.19 -18.11
CA PHE A 122 -0.06 -15.86 -16.82
C PHE A 122 1.25 -16.37 -16.24
N ALA A 123 2.08 -17.05 -17.04
CA ALA A 123 3.37 -17.56 -16.59
C ALA A 123 4.33 -16.45 -16.17
N TYR A 124 4.35 -15.34 -16.91
CA TYR A 124 5.15 -14.16 -16.56
C TYR A 124 4.71 -13.53 -15.23
N VAL A 125 3.39 -13.34 -15.03
CA VAL A 125 2.85 -12.81 -13.76
C VAL A 125 3.15 -13.76 -12.61
N LEU A 126 2.96 -15.06 -12.81
CA LEU A 126 3.26 -16.06 -11.79
C LEU A 126 4.75 -16.07 -11.43
N TRP A 127 5.64 -15.92 -12.41
CA TRP A 127 7.09 -15.75 -12.18
C TRP A 127 7.40 -14.51 -11.33
N LEU A 128 6.76 -13.37 -11.61
CA LEU A 128 6.94 -12.15 -10.81
C LEU A 128 6.47 -12.33 -9.36
N ILE A 129 5.33 -12.98 -9.15
CA ILE A 129 4.81 -13.29 -7.82
C ILE A 129 5.78 -14.22 -7.09
N HIS A 130 6.21 -15.30 -7.73
CA HIS A 130 7.10 -16.30 -7.15
C HIS A 130 8.49 -15.73 -6.81
N SER A 131 9.13 -15.03 -7.74
CA SER A 131 10.42 -14.35 -7.49
C SER A 131 10.32 -13.32 -6.35
N SER A 132 9.19 -12.59 -6.26
CA SER A 132 8.97 -11.66 -5.15
C SER A 132 8.78 -12.36 -3.80
N ALA A 133 8.16 -13.56 -3.78
CA ALA A 133 8.02 -14.37 -2.57
C ALA A 133 9.40 -14.85 -2.11
N ARG A 134 10.19 -15.46 -3.00
CA ARG A 134 11.55 -15.92 -2.68
C ARG A 134 12.44 -14.79 -2.16
N ARG A 135 12.35 -13.58 -2.74
CA ARG A 135 13.09 -12.42 -2.22
C ARG A 135 12.66 -12.05 -0.80
N ARG A 136 11.35 -12.07 -0.50
CA ARG A 136 10.86 -11.81 0.86
C ARG A 136 11.36 -12.87 1.84
N ASP A 137 11.37 -14.14 1.44
CA ASP A 137 11.89 -15.22 2.26
C ASP A 137 13.40 -15.08 2.52
N ALA A 138 14.16 -14.70 1.49
CA ALA A 138 15.59 -14.40 1.63
C ALA A 138 15.83 -13.22 2.60
N LEU A 139 15.06 -12.13 2.47
CA LEU A 139 15.15 -10.98 3.37
C LEU A 139 14.81 -11.34 4.82
N ARG A 140 13.80 -12.20 5.05
CA ARG A 140 13.47 -12.70 6.39
C ARG A 140 14.58 -13.58 6.95
N SER A 141 15.14 -14.48 6.14
CA SER A 141 16.25 -15.34 6.56
C SER A 141 17.52 -14.56 6.92
N ALA A 142 17.70 -13.38 6.31
CA ALA A 142 18.79 -12.45 6.61
C ALA A 142 18.49 -11.50 7.78
N GLY A 143 17.32 -11.62 8.43
CA GLY A 143 16.90 -10.72 9.51
C GLY A 143 16.61 -9.28 9.05
N GLN A 144 16.52 -9.02 7.74
CA GLN A 144 16.31 -7.68 7.16
C GLN A 144 14.83 -7.32 6.96
N MET A 145 13.93 -8.26 7.23
CA MET A 145 12.49 -8.03 7.17
C MET A 145 11.87 -8.52 8.48
N ALA A 146 10.96 -7.71 9.05
CA ALA A 146 10.19 -8.12 10.21
C ALA A 146 9.52 -9.48 9.94
N ASN A 147 9.37 -10.28 10.99
CA ASN A 147 8.65 -11.54 10.91
C ASN A 147 7.26 -11.33 10.31
N THR A 148 6.76 -12.33 9.59
CA THR A 148 5.39 -12.27 9.07
C THR A 148 4.43 -12.11 10.23
N GLY A 149 3.78 -10.94 10.28
CA GLY A 149 2.67 -10.72 11.20
C GLY A 149 1.57 -11.77 11.00
N PRO A 150 0.73 -11.98 12.02
CA PRO A 150 -0.33 -12.97 11.98
C PRO A 150 -1.32 -12.68 10.84
N VAL A 151 -1.90 -13.74 10.27
CA VAL A 151 -2.89 -13.64 9.20
C VAL A 151 -4.26 -13.39 9.81
N TYR A 152 -4.82 -12.20 9.59
CA TYR A 152 -6.19 -11.87 9.98
C TYR A 152 -7.18 -12.36 8.92
N GLY A 153 -8.25 -13.03 9.35
CA GLY A 153 -9.28 -13.54 8.44
C GLY A 153 -10.06 -12.43 7.70
N LEU A 154 -10.63 -12.75 6.55
CA LEU A 154 -11.42 -11.82 5.72
C LEU A 154 -12.61 -11.20 6.49
N VAL A 155 -13.29 -12.00 7.31
CA VAL A 155 -14.42 -11.54 8.13
C VAL A 155 -13.98 -10.44 9.11
N GLN A 156 -12.78 -10.56 9.69
CA GLN A 156 -12.23 -9.56 10.61
C GLN A 156 -11.90 -8.26 9.87
N TRP A 157 -11.35 -8.36 8.66
CA TRP A 157 -11.11 -7.21 7.79
C TRP A 157 -12.40 -6.48 7.40
N LEU A 158 -13.46 -7.23 7.12
CA LEU A 158 -14.75 -6.66 6.75
C LEU A 158 -15.44 -5.98 7.94
N ARG A 159 -15.39 -6.62 9.11
CA ARG A 159 -16.07 -6.12 10.32
C ARG A 159 -15.34 -4.95 10.97
N GLU A 160 -14.01 -5.03 11.09
CA GLU A 160 -13.21 -4.06 11.85
C GLU A 160 -11.91 -3.69 11.09
N PRO A 161 -12.00 -3.01 9.93
CA PRO A 161 -10.82 -2.73 9.10
C PRO A 161 -9.78 -1.86 9.81
N ARG A 162 -10.22 -0.84 10.57
CA ARG A 162 -9.33 0.07 11.30
C ARG A 162 -8.55 -0.63 12.41
N VAL A 163 -9.23 -1.45 13.22
CA VAL A 163 -8.61 -2.25 14.28
C VAL A 163 -7.60 -3.23 13.68
N THR A 164 -7.96 -3.87 12.56
CA THR A 164 -7.11 -4.88 11.92
C THR A 164 -5.84 -4.28 11.33
N TRP A 165 -5.93 -3.06 10.74
CA TRP A 165 -4.75 -2.33 10.29
C TRP A 165 -3.79 -2.02 11.46
N LEU A 166 -4.30 -1.49 12.56
CA LEU A 166 -3.49 -1.16 13.74
C LEU A 166 -2.94 -2.42 14.44
N ALA A 167 -3.73 -3.47 14.54
CA ALA A 167 -3.28 -4.76 15.07
C ALA A 167 -2.12 -5.30 14.23
N ARG A 168 -2.22 -5.21 12.91
CA ARG A 168 -1.17 -5.65 12.01
C ARG A 168 0.11 -4.83 12.18
N SER A 169 0.04 -3.51 12.36
CA SER A 169 1.26 -2.71 12.62
C SER A 169 1.87 -3.06 13.98
N LEU A 170 1.05 -3.16 15.03
CA LEU A 170 1.51 -3.54 16.37
C LEU A 170 2.14 -4.94 16.40
N ALA A 171 1.57 -5.89 15.67
CA ALA A 171 2.12 -7.24 15.56
C ALA A 171 3.49 -7.25 14.85
N LEU A 172 3.68 -6.39 13.84
CA LEU A 172 4.96 -6.27 13.14
C LEU A 172 6.03 -5.58 13.99
N GLU A 173 5.65 -4.56 14.77
CA GLU A 173 6.57 -3.78 15.60
C GLU A 173 6.98 -4.52 16.89
N HIS A 174 6.02 -5.16 17.56
CA HIS A 174 6.22 -5.74 18.89
C HIS A 174 6.25 -7.27 18.89
N GLY A 175 6.02 -7.91 17.74
CA GLY A 175 5.99 -9.37 17.63
C GLY A 175 4.76 -10.02 18.25
N TYR A 176 3.68 -9.27 18.49
CA TYR A 176 2.46 -9.80 19.09
C TYR A 176 1.78 -10.87 18.24
N GLY A 177 1.18 -11.87 18.90
CA GLY A 177 0.32 -12.86 18.27
C GLY A 177 -0.99 -12.26 17.72
N LEU A 178 -1.77 -13.08 16.99
CA LEU A 178 -3.04 -12.65 16.35
C LEU A 178 -4.02 -12.00 17.34
N TYR A 179 -4.31 -12.68 18.44
CA TYR A 179 -5.29 -12.20 19.42
C TYR A 179 -4.75 -11.05 20.28
N GLU A 180 -3.46 -11.10 20.61
CA GLU A 180 -2.80 -10.08 21.42
C GLU A 180 -2.74 -8.75 20.67
N SER A 181 -2.36 -8.77 19.40
CA SER A 181 -2.34 -7.58 18.55
C SER A 181 -3.73 -6.96 18.38
N LEU A 182 -4.79 -7.76 18.23
CA LEU A 182 -6.17 -7.25 18.21
C LEU A 182 -6.58 -6.62 19.54
N ARG A 183 -6.22 -7.25 20.66
CA ARG A 183 -6.52 -6.71 22.00
C ARG A 183 -5.83 -5.37 22.22
N GLN A 184 -4.53 -5.29 21.92
CA GLN A 184 -3.74 -4.07 22.03
C GLN A 184 -4.27 -2.97 21.10
N ALA A 185 -4.62 -3.31 19.86
CA ALA A 185 -5.20 -2.35 18.92
C ALA A 185 -6.54 -1.77 19.42
N ARG A 186 -7.44 -2.62 19.95
CA ARG A 186 -8.72 -2.16 20.50
C ARG A 186 -8.51 -1.31 21.76
N GLU A 187 -7.55 -1.65 22.59
CA GLU A 187 -7.19 -0.86 23.76
C GLU A 187 -6.65 0.51 23.38
N GLN A 188 -5.69 0.57 22.46
CA GLN A 188 -5.14 1.83 21.95
C GLN A 188 -6.22 2.69 21.30
N MET A 189 -7.10 2.12 20.47
CA MET A 189 -8.22 2.86 19.87
C MET A 189 -9.20 3.39 20.91
N ARG A 190 -9.53 2.61 21.95
CA ARG A 190 -10.39 3.07 23.05
C ARG A 190 -9.73 4.20 23.83
N ASN A 191 -8.44 4.10 24.12
CA ASN A 191 -7.70 5.12 24.86
C ASN A 191 -7.59 6.42 24.04
N THR A 192 -7.31 6.34 22.74
CA THR A 192 -7.33 7.52 21.86
C THR A 192 -8.72 8.16 21.79
N ALA A 193 -9.78 7.35 21.64
CA ALA A 193 -11.14 7.88 21.61
C ALA A 193 -11.53 8.58 22.93
N ARG A 194 -11.13 8.01 24.08
CA ARG A 194 -11.32 8.64 25.40
C ARG A 194 -10.57 9.96 25.51
N ARG A 195 -9.30 10.00 25.09
CA ARG A 195 -8.49 11.23 25.13
C ARG A 195 -9.09 12.34 24.29
N VAL A 196 -9.54 12.03 23.08
CA VAL A 196 -10.21 13.00 22.20
C VAL A 196 -11.51 13.53 22.84
N ALA A 197 -12.29 12.66 23.49
CA ALA A 197 -13.49 13.09 24.19
C ALA A 197 -13.18 14.01 25.38
N ILE A 198 -12.20 13.65 26.20
CA ILE A 198 -11.75 14.47 27.36
C ILE A 198 -11.22 15.82 26.86
N ALA A 199 -10.33 15.81 25.87
CA ALA A 199 -9.78 17.02 25.26
C ALA A 199 -10.88 17.93 24.71
N GLY A 200 -11.90 17.36 24.05
CA GLY A 200 -13.08 18.08 23.58
C GLY A 200 -13.84 18.77 24.71
N THR A 201 -14.12 18.06 25.81
CA THR A 201 -14.79 18.66 26.98
C THR A 201 -13.94 19.70 27.71
N VAL A 202 -12.61 19.50 27.80
CA VAL A 202 -11.69 20.49 28.39
C VAL A 202 -11.64 21.75 27.54
N ALA A 203 -11.58 21.62 26.22
CA ALA A 203 -11.61 22.75 25.30
C ALA A 203 -12.94 23.51 25.41
N GLU A 204 -14.07 22.81 25.47
CA GLU A 204 -15.38 23.42 25.67
C GLU A 204 -15.47 24.16 27.02
N PHE A 205 -14.97 23.55 28.10
CA PHE A 205 -14.91 24.19 29.40
C PHE A 205 -14.05 25.47 29.41
N ILE A 206 -12.87 25.42 28.78
CA ILE A 206 -11.99 26.59 28.63
C ILE A 206 -12.69 27.70 27.83
N ARG A 207 -13.42 27.35 26.76
CA ARG A 207 -14.20 28.31 25.97
C ARG A 207 -15.37 28.89 26.75
N SER A 208 -16.06 28.12 27.58
CA SER A 208 -17.20 28.61 28.37
C SER A 208 -16.78 29.53 29.51
N GLU A 209 -15.57 29.35 30.07
CA GLU A 209 -15.07 30.18 31.17
C GLU A 209 -14.43 31.48 30.67
N GLN A 210 -13.94 31.52 29.42
CA GLN A 210 -13.33 32.71 28.81
C GLN A 210 -14.39 33.54 28.06
N GLN A 211 -14.70 34.75 28.56
CA GLN A 211 -15.68 35.64 27.90
C GLN A 211 -15.20 36.22 26.56
N ASP A 212 -13.89 36.19 26.27
CA ASP A 212 -13.30 36.68 25.03
C ASP A 212 -12.88 35.52 24.10
N GLU A 213 -13.53 35.41 22.94
CA GLU A 213 -13.29 34.36 21.93
C GLU A 213 -11.83 34.32 21.44
N ARG A 214 -11.17 35.48 21.41
CA ARG A 214 -9.74 35.59 21.07
C ARG A 214 -8.83 35.03 22.16
N LEU A 215 -9.16 35.24 23.44
CA LEU A 215 -8.40 34.67 24.56
C LEU A 215 -8.63 33.17 24.67
N ALA A 216 -9.83 32.69 24.39
CA ALA A 216 -10.13 31.26 24.31
C ALA A 216 -9.30 30.55 23.23
N LYS A 217 -9.15 31.17 22.04
CA LYS A 217 -8.33 30.62 20.95
C LYS A 217 -6.82 30.67 21.25
N ILE A 218 -6.36 31.69 21.97
CA ILE A 218 -4.97 31.75 22.47
C ILE A 218 -4.76 30.69 23.56
N ALA A 219 -5.72 30.49 24.46
CA ALA A 219 -5.66 29.45 25.48
C ALA A 219 -5.71 28.03 24.87
N GLU A 220 -6.52 27.78 23.84
CA GLU A 220 -6.58 26.49 23.13
C GLU A 220 -5.27 26.18 22.38
N THR A 221 -4.56 27.21 21.91
CA THR A 221 -3.25 27.04 21.26
C THR A 221 -2.08 27.01 22.25
N THR A 222 -2.24 27.57 23.45
CA THR A 222 -1.19 27.61 24.49
C THR A 222 -1.27 26.42 25.45
N TYR A 223 -2.48 25.99 25.80
CA TYR A 223 -2.74 24.78 26.57
C TYR A 223 -3.05 23.64 25.61
N ASP A 224 -2.07 22.77 25.41
CA ASP A 224 -2.27 21.53 24.66
C ASP A 224 -3.35 20.67 25.37
N PRO A 225 -4.56 20.56 24.81
CA PRO A 225 -5.66 19.86 25.45
C PRO A 225 -5.39 18.36 25.55
N ASP A 226 -4.56 17.80 24.67
CA ASP A 226 -4.16 16.38 24.74
C ASP A 226 -3.21 16.15 25.93
N ARG A 227 -2.30 17.09 26.17
CA ARG A 227 -1.40 17.02 27.34
C ARG A 227 -2.16 17.21 28.64
N LEU A 228 -3.13 18.13 28.69
CA LEU A 228 -4.00 18.30 29.86
C LEU A 228 -4.86 17.05 30.10
N ALA A 229 -5.43 16.47 29.05
CA ALA A 229 -6.18 15.23 29.14
C ALA A 229 -5.31 14.08 29.68
N ALA A 230 -4.05 13.97 29.24
CA ALA A 230 -3.11 12.99 29.78
C ALA A 230 -2.78 13.22 31.26
N MET A 231 -2.54 14.48 31.66
CA MET A 231 -2.29 14.82 33.07
C MET A 231 -3.51 14.61 33.96
N LEU A 232 -4.72 14.85 33.44
CA LEU A 232 -5.98 14.55 34.12
C LEU A 232 -6.16 13.04 34.27
N GLU A 233 -5.94 12.26 33.22
CA GLU A 233 -6.01 10.79 33.25
C GLU A 233 -5.05 10.19 34.29
N GLU A 234 -3.84 10.75 34.43
CA GLU A 234 -2.85 10.32 35.43
C GLU A 234 -3.23 10.68 36.88
N ARG A 235 -3.99 11.77 37.08
CA ARG A 235 -4.36 12.27 38.42
C ARG A 235 -5.78 11.89 38.86
N ILE A 236 -6.60 11.34 37.97
CA ILE A 236 -7.96 10.94 38.31
C ILE A 236 -7.90 9.70 39.22
N ASP A 237 -8.37 9.88 40.45
CA ASP A 237 -8.67 8.77 41.35
C ASP A 237 -9.98 8.11 40.91
N TYR A 238 -9.86 7.03 40.16
CA TYR A 238 -10.99 6.27 39.63
C TYR A 238 -11.88 5.70 40.74
N GLU A 239 -11.34 5.41 41.93
CA GLU A 239 -12.12 4.87 43.04
C GLU A 239 -13.06 5.94 43.61
N VAL A 240 -12.56 7.17 43.78
CA VAL A 240 -13.37 8.32 44.20
C VAL A 240 -14.42 8.68 43.17
N VAL A 241 -14.07 8.68 41.88
CA VAL A 241 -15.02 8.99 40.79
C VAL A 241 -16.10 7.92 40.68
N THR A 242 -15.72 6.64 40.77
CA THR A 242 -16.67 5.52 40.74
C THR A 242 -17.62 5.59 41.92
N ASN A 243 -17.13 5.83 43.14
CA ASN A 243 -17.98 5.98 44.32
C ASN A 243 -18.97 7.16 44.20
N LYS A 244 -18.55 8.29 43.60
CA LYS A 244 -19.45 9.42 43.34
C LYS A 244 -20.51 9.10 42.29
N LEU A 245 -20.15 8.43 41.19
CA LEU A 245 -21.10 8.01 40.16
C LEU A 245 -22.08 6.95 40.69
N THR A 246 -21.60 5.95 41.42
CA THR A 246 -22.43 4.94 42.05
C THR A 246 -23.42 5.57 43.02
N LYS A 247 -23.00 6.57 43.81
CA LYS A 247 -23.91 7.31 44.70
C LYS A 247 -24.93 8.16 43.94
N ALA A 248 -24.58 8.70 42.78
CA ALA A 248 -25.48 9.51 41.95
C ALA A 248 -26.48 8.68 41.14
N ILE A 249 -26.13 7.43 40.81
CA ILE A 249 -26.96 6.49 40.04
C ILE A 249 -27.76 5.56 40.96
N ALA A 250 -27.34 5.39 42.22
CA ALA A 250 -28.10 4.63 43.20
C ALA A 250 -29.52 5.22 43.32
N PRO A 251 -30.57 4.39 43.25
CA PRO A 251 -31.94 4.84 43.39
C PRO A 251 -32.10 5.56 44.73
N ALA A 252 -32.82 6.69 44.72
CA ALA A 252 -33.09 7.44 45.94
C ALA A 252 -33.68 6.48 46.99
N PRO A 253 -33.16 6.46 48.23
CA PRO A 253 -33.75 5.63 49.27
C PRO A 253 -35.23 6.02 49.40
N GLU A 254 -36.12 5.02 49.44
CA GLU A 254 -37.55 5.23 49.64
C GLU A 254 -37.75 6.07 50.90
N GLU A 255 -38.28 7.29 50.73
CA GLU A 255 -38.59 8.18 51.83
C GLU A 255 -39.73 7.56 52.66
N GLU A 256 -39.43 7.10 53.87
CA GLU A 256 -40.47 6.92 54.88
C GLU A 256 -41.15 8.27 55.15
N PRO A 257 -42.49 8.32 55.29
CA PRO A 257 -43.18 9.58 55.31
C PRO A 257 -43.04 10.31 56.65
N ALA A 258 -42.66 11.58 56.50
CA ALA A 258 -42.95 12.75 57.33
C ALA A 258 -42.24 12.92 58.68
N GLU A 259 -41.49 14.03 58.79
CA GLU A 259 -42.00 15.16 59.58
C GLU A 259 -41.39 16.47 59.09
N SER A 260 -42.27 17.43 58.83
CA SER A 260 -41.95 18.78 58.39
C SER A 260 -41.20 19.54 59.48
N THR A 261 -39.98 19.99 59.20
CA THR A 261 -39.51 21.28 59.70
C THR A 261 -38.62 21.98 58.69
N GLU A 262 -38.93 23.25 58.58
CA GLU A 262 -38.51 24.27 57.65
C GLU A 262 -37.05 24.73 57.92
N VAL A 263 -36.46 25.44 56.94
CA VAL A 263 -35.35 26.43 57.07
C VAL A 263 -33.94 26.00 56.58
N VAL A 264 -33.67 26.44 55.32
CA VAL A 264 -32.49 27.21 54.84
C VAL A 264 -31.37 26.54 54.00
N ARG A 265 -31.34 27.02 52.74
CA ARG A 265 -30.22 27.34 51.83
C ARG A 265 -29.01 26.38 51.75
N GLY A 266 -28.97 25.65 50.64
CA GLY A 266 -27.73 25.23 49.97
C GLY A 266 -27.95 25.17 48.46
N ARG A 267 -27.30 26.06 47.71
CA ARG A 267 -27.43 26.26 46.27
C ARG A 267 -26.88 25.04 45.51
N LEU A 268 -27.75 24.09 45.14
CA LEU A 268 -27.44 23.01 44.20
C LEU A 268 -27.54 23.53 42.77
N LEU A 269 -26.42 23.53 42.04
CA LEU A 269 -26.39 23.67 40.60
C LEU A 269 -27.11 22.47 39.98
N ARG A 270 -28.38 22.67 39.63
CA ARG A 270 -29.16 21.76 38.81
C ARG A 270 -28.69 21.96 37.37
N VAL A 271 -27.88 21.04 36.85
CA VAL A 271 -27.64 20.95 35.41
C VAL A 271 -28.97 20.58 34.77
N GLN A 272 -29.67 21.57 34.24
CA GLN A 272 -30.82 21.36 33.36
C GLN A 272 -30.26 20.81 32.05
N VAL A 273 -30.27 19.48 31.91
CA VAL A 273 -30.23 18.86 30.60
C VAL A 273 -31.55 19.23 29.95
N THR A 274 -31.53 20.19 29.03
CA THR A 274 -32.64 20.45 28.11
C THR A 274 -32.75 19.25 27.18
N ALA A 275 -33.47 18.21 27.64
CA ALA A 275 -34.09 17.26 26.75
C ALA A 275 -35.10 18.03 25.89
N THR A 276 -34.87 18.08 24.59
CA THR A 276 -35.85 18.53 23.61
C THR A 276 -37.15 17.74 23.82
N PRO A 277 -38.32 18.40 23.93
CA PRO A 277 -39.57 17.70 24.12
C PRO A 277 -39.89 16.86 22.88
N ASN A 278 -39.98 15.54 23.08
CA ASN A 278 -40.52 14.61 22.11
C ASN A 278 -41.96 15.05 21.76
N ALA A 279 -42.19 15.33 20.48
CA ALA A 279 -43.51 15.64 19.95
C ALA A 279 -44.39 14.38 19.99
N PHE A 280 -45.41 14.39 20.85
CA PHE A 280 -46.53 13.46 20.81
C PHE A 280 -47.60 13.99 19.87
N ARG A 281 -48.29 13.11 19.14
CA ARG A 281 -49.56 13.46 18.50
C ARG A 281 -50.67 13.60 19.56
N PRO A 282 -51.73 14.37 19.28
CA PRO A 282 -52.83 14.60 20.22
C PRO A 282 -53.65 13.33 20.59
N ASP A 283 -53.34 12.17 20.03
CA ASP A 283 -53.93 10.87 20.37
C ASP A 283 -53.05 10.02 21.31
N GLY A 284 -51.91 10.54 21.78
CA GLY A 284 -51.07 9.89 22.80
C GLY A 284 -50.12 8.81 22.27
N THR A 285 -49.95 8.67 20.95
CA THR A 285 -48.94 7.76 20.38
C THR A 285 -47.61 8.46 20.10
N PRO A 286 -46.45 7.84 20.45
CA PRO A 286 -45.14 8.41 20.12
C PRO A 286 -44.81 8.21 18.63
N LEU A 287 -44.26 9.24 17.98
CA LEU A 287 -43.72 9.14 16.62
C LEU A 287 -42.44 8.29 16.64
N ARG A 288 -42.54 7.03 16.19
CA ARG A 288 -41.45 6.04 16.10
C ARG A 288 -40.99 5.89 14.66
N GLY A 289 -39.68 5.92 14.41
CA GLY A 289 -39.11 5.49 13.13
C GLY A 289 -37.61 5.71 12.99
N ALA A 290 -36.79 4.70 13.32
CA ALA A 290 -35.54 4.38 12.59
C ALA A 290 -34.87 3.04 13.00
N ASP A 291 -35.09 2.48 14.21
CA ASP A 291 -34.18 1.41 14.69
C ASP A 291 -34.78 -0.01 14.90
N ASP A 292 -36.07 -0.26 14.64
CA ASP A 292 -36.71 -1.55 14.99
C ASP A 292 -37.12 -2.45 13.80
N GLN A 293 -36.25 -2.64 12.80
CA GLN A 293 -36.47 -3.70 11.78
C GLN A 293 -35.56 -4.93 11.91
N TRP A 294 -34.83 -5.10 13.02
CA TRP A 294 -33.96 -6.28 13.20
C TRP A 294 -34.38 -7.28 14.29
N GLN A 295 -35.51 -7.10 14.99
CA GLN A 295 -35.92 -8.02 16.06
C GLN A 295 -37.31 -8.67 15.92
N ALA A 296 -38.02 -8.50 14.82
CA ALA A 296 -39.30 -9.19 14.61
C ALA A 296 -39.15 -10.40 13.69
N LYS A 297 -38.38 -11.42 14.09
CA LYS A 297 -38.51 -12.78 13.53
C LYS A 297 -37.94 -13.91 14.37
N VAL A 298 -38.05 -13.88 15.70
CA VAL A 298 -37.89 -15.10 16.52
C VAL A 298 -38.78 -15.00 17.76
N GLU A 299 -40.09 -15.14 17.59
CA GLU A 299 -40.99 -15.55 18.68
C GLU A 299 -41.79 -16.76 18.22
N GLY A 300 -41.45 -17.91 18.79
CA GLY A 300 -42.06 -19.19 18.52
C GLY A 300 -41.45 -20.25 19.42
N GLY A 301 -41.82 -20.23 20.70
CA GLY A 301 -41.72 -21.39 21.60
C GLY A 301 -40.42 -21.57 22.37
N LEU A 302 -40.38 -21.04 23.59
CA LEU A 302 -39.73 -21.71 24.74
C LEU A 302 -40.65 -22.87 25.20
N PRO A 303 -40.16 -23.93 25.91
CA PRO A 303 -39.27 -23.76 27.06
C PRO A 303 -38.19 -24.84 27.28
N ALA A 304 -37.13 -24.46 27.99
CA ALA A 304 -36.82 -24.98 29.33
C ALA A 304 -35.34 -24.81 29.68
N GLU A 305 -35.12 -24.36 30.91
CA GLU A 305 -34.06 -24.84 31.81
C GLU A 305 -32.60 -24.47 31.46
N TYR A 306 -32.13 -23.38 32.07
CA TYR A 306 -30.70 -23.11 32.21
C TYR A 306 -30.38 -22.95 33.70
N LEU A 307 -29.77 -23.99 34.27
CA LEU A 307 -29.17 -23.96 35.61
C LEU A 307 -27.84 -23.18 35.58
N PRO A 308 -27.46 -22.51 36.69
CA PRO A 308 -26.20 -21.78 36.78
C PRO A 308 -25.01 -22.73 36.97
N TYR A 309 -23.95 -22.56 36.18
CA TYR A 309 -22.70 -23.28 36.38
C TYR A 309 -21.89 -22.62 37.50
N ASP A 310 -21.66 -23.40 38.55
CA ASP A 310 -20.81 -23.07 39.68
C ASP A 310 -19.33 -23.35 39.36
N ARG A 311 -18.47 -22.52 39.93
CA ARG A 311 -17.03 -22.47 39.68
C ARG A 311 -16.31 -23.00 40.91
N ARG A 312 -15.79 -24.23 40.84
CA ARG A 312 -14.53 -24.73 41.47
C ARG A 312 -14.55 -26.26 41.51
N GLU A 313 -13.57 -26.89 40.89
CA GLU A 313 -12.74 -27.89 41.56
C GLU A 313 -11.52 -28.23 40.70
N THR A 314 -10.36 -28.06 41.31
CA THR A 314 -9.06 -28.58 40.90
C THR A 314 -9.07 -30.10 41.05
N GLN A 315 -8.80 -30.82 39.96
CA GLN A 315 -8.32 -32.19 40.04
C GLN A 315 -7.16 -32.41 39.08
N SER A 316 -6.02 -32.68 39.70
CA SER A 316 -4.77 -33.17 39.14
C SER A 316 -5.03 -34.44 38.33
N ILE A 317 -4.64 -34.45 37.05
CA ILE A 317 -4.44 -35.70 36.32
C ILE A 317 -2.98 -35.78 35.89
N GLU A 318 -2.45 -36.89 36.32
CA GLU A 318 -1.12 -37.45 36.26
C GLU A 318 -0.66 -37.71 34.83
N ALA A 319 0.63 -37.51 34.61
CA ALA A 319 1.31 -37.73 33.35
C ALA A 319 1.46 -39.22 33.04
N ALA A 320 1.20 -39.62 31.79
CA ALA A 320 1.67 -40.87 31.22
C ALA A 320 1.98 -40.72 29.71
N PRO A 321 2.96 -41.48 29.17
CA PRO A 321 3.84 -41.01 28.11
C PRO A 321 3.39 -41.31 26.68
N ALA A 322 3.99 -40.56 25.76
CA ALA A 322 3.83 -40.61 24.31
C ALA A 322 4.11 -42.00 23.70
N GLY A 323 3.14 -42.48 22.92
CA GLY A 323 3.33 -43.52 21.91
C GLY A 323 3.50 -42.91 20.50
N PRO A 324 4.28 -43.53 19.60
CA PRO A 324 4.51 -42.99 18.26
C PRO A 324 3.30 -43.22 17.36
N ILE A 325 2.74 -42.13 16.81
CA ILE A 325 1.70 -42.19 15.79
C ILE A 325 2.36 -42.50 14.45
N GLN A 326 2.13 -43.70 13.92
CA GLN A 326 2.40 -44.04 12.52
C GLN A 326 1.34 -43.35 11.64
N SER A 327 1.80 -42.55 10.68
CA SER A 327 0.97 -41.95 9.65
C SER A 327 0.89 -42.90 8.45
N GLU A 328 -0.24 -43.59 8.30
CA GLU A 328 -0.63 -44.23 7.04
C GLU A 328 -1.07 -43.16 6.05
N ALA A 329 -0.32 -43.02 4.95
CA ALA A 329 -0.72 -42.25 3.78
C ALA A 329 -1.27 -43.23 2.72
N PRO A 330 -2.39 -42.91 2.03
CA PRO A 330 -2.89 -43.76 0.96
C PRO A 330 -2.01 -43.63 -0.29
N ALA A 331 -1.50 -44.75 -0.76
CA ALA A 331 -0.75 -44.86 -2.02
C ALA A 331 -1.71 -44.65 -3.22
N ALA A 332 -1.61 -43.50 -3.88
CA ALA A 332 -2.20 -43.30 -5.21
C ALA A 332 -1.25 -43.87 -6.27
N HIS A 333 -1.62 -45.01 -6.85
CA HIS A 333 -0.96 -45.56 -8.03
C HIS A 333 -1.24 -44.67 -9.24
N VAL A 334 -0.31 -43.77 -9.57
CA VAL A 334 -0.31 -43.05 -10.85
C VAL A 334 0.39 -43.92 -11.89
N VAL A 335 -0.37 -44.39 -12.87
CA VAL A 335 0.15 -45.09 -14.06
C VAL A 335 0.95 -44.07 -14.88
N GLN A 336 2.28 -44.19 -14.90
CA GLN A 336 3.14 -43.39 -15.77
C GLN A 336 3.13 -43.99 -17.17
N THR A 337 2.63 -43.26 -18.15
CA THR A 337 2.74 -43.63 -19.57
C THR A 337 4.15 -43.30 -20.11
N PRO A 338 4.68 -44.09 -21.06
CA PRO A 338 6.04 -43.91 -21.60
C PRO A 338 6.29 -42.52 -22.23
N GLU A 339 5.26 -41.89 -22.80
CA GLU A 339 5.36 -40.55 -23.39
C GLU A 339 5.58 -39.44 -22.35
N ALA A 340 5.00 -39.58 -21.16
CA ALA A 340 5.22 -38.62 -20.07
C ALA A 340 6.64 -38.71 -19.51
N GLN A 341 7.25 -39.91 -19.54
CA GLN A 341 8.64 -40.12 -19.14
C GLN A 341 9.64 -39.57 -20.17
N ALA A 342 9.34 -39.67 -21.47
CA ALA A 342 10.18 -39.08 -22.52
C ALA A 342 10.18 -37.54 -22.48
N ALA A 343 9.02 -36.92 -22.23
CA ALA A 343 8.92 -35.47 -22.05
C ALA A 343 9.64 -34.99 -20.77
N ALA A 344 9.49 -35.72 -19.66
CA ALA A 344 10.20 -35.41 -18.41
C ALA A 344 11.73 -35.57 -18.53
N ALA A 345 12.20 -36.58 -19.26
CA ALA A 345 13.63 -36.80 -19.52
C ALA A 345 14.26 -35.68 -20.37
N THR A 346 13.52 -35.15 -21.34
CA THR A 346 13.98 -34.03 -22.19
C THR A 346 14.12 -32.74 -21.40
N VAL A 347 13.18 -32.47 -20.49
CA VAL A 347 13.26 -31.31 -19.58
C VAL A 347 14.38 -31.48 -18.55
N GLN A 348 14.58 -32.69 -18.01
CA GLN A 348 15.71 -32.98 -17.12
C GLN A 348 17.07 -32.84 -17.82
N ALA A 349 17.20 -33.26 -19.09
CA ALA A 349 18.42 -33.08 -19.87
C ALA A 349 18.72 -31.60 -20.14
N ALA A 350 17.71 -30.79 -20.46
CA ALA A 350 17.85 -29.34 -20.62
C ALA A 350 18.23 -28.64 -19.31
N MET A 351 17.68 -29.07 -18.16
CA MET A 351 18.04 -28.55 -16.84
C MET A 351 19.45 -28.99 -16.40
N ALA A 352 19.89 -30.20 -16.77
CA ALA A 352 21.23 -30.70 -16.48
C ALA A 352 22.32 -29.95 -17.27
N MET A 353 22.05 -29.53 -18.52
CA MET A 353 22.99 -28.69 -19.28
C MET A 353 23.13 -27.26 -18.73
N ALA A 354 22.14 -26.76 -17.99
CA ALA A 354 22.23 -25.48 -17.27
C ALA A 354 23.00 -25.58 -15.95
N GLN A 355 23.35 -26.80 -15.50
CA GLN A 355 24.14 -27.07 -14.30
C GLN A 355 25.50 -27.65 -14.69
N HIS A 356 26.28 -26.92 -15.49
CA HIS A 356 27.72 -27.21 -15.54
C HIS A 356 28.33 -26.86 -14.17
N PRO A 357 29.00 -27.79 -13.48
CA PRO A 357 29.87 -27.42 -12.38
C PRO A 357 30.96 -26.51 -12.96
N ALA A 358 31.15 -25.34 -12.37
CA ALA A 358 32.31 -24.51 -12.64
C ALA A 358 33.56 -25.40 -12.51
N GLU A 359 34.39 -25.45 -13.56
CA GLU A 359 35.67 -26.13 -13.50
C GLU A 359 36.45 -25.67 -12.26
N PRO A 360 37.19 -26.56 -11.58
CA PRO A 360 38.05 -26.15 -10.48
C PRO A 360 39.07 -25.15 -11.03
N VAL A 361 38.91 -23.89 -10.64
CA VAL A 361 39.87 -22.82 -10.86
C VAL A 361 41.22 -23.31 -10.34
N GLN A 362 42.21 -23.41 -11.23
CA GLN A 362 43.57 -23.79 -10.86
C GLN A 362 44.07 -22.88 -9.72
N PRO A 363 44.81 -23.42 -8.74
CA PRO A 363 45.37 -22.61 -7.66
C PRO A 363 46.27 -21.53 -8.27
N VAL A 364 45.84 -20.28 -8.12
CA VAL A 364 46.65 -19.10 -8.44
C VAL A 364 47.92 -19.17 -7.58
N LEU A 365 49.07 -19.17 -8.23
CA LEU A 365 50.39 -19.10 -7.60
C LEU A 365 50.45 -17.96 -6.58
N PRO A 366 51.19 -18.12 -5.46
CA PRO A 366 51.31 -17.08 -4.45
C PRO A 366 51.81 -15.77 -5.07
N VAL A 367 50.99 -14.73 -4.94
CA VAL A 367 51.37 -13.35 -5.26
C VAL A 367 52.58 -13.01 -4.41
N GLN A 368 53.69 -12.64 -5.04
CA GLN A 368 54.88 -12.19 -4.35
C GLN A 368 54.55 -10.96 -3.49
N PRO A 369 55.13 -10.84 -2.28
CA PRO A 369 54.91 -9.68 -1.43
C PRO A 369 55.35 -8.41 -2.14
N ILE A 370 54.41 -7.47 -2.27
CA ILE A 370 54.65 -6.11 -2.74
C ILE A 370 55.65 -5.48 -1.77
N GLN A 371 56.80 -5.03 -2.30
CA GLN A 371 57.79 -4.29 -1.52
C GLN A 371 57.17 -3.01 -0.95
N PRO A 372 57.51 -2.61 0.28
CA PRO A 372 56.96 -1.40 0.89
C PRO A 372 57.33 -0.19 0.03
N VAL A 373 56.29 0.55 -0.39
CA VAL A 373 56.42 1.85 -1.03
C VAL A 373 57.11 2.80 -0.05
N VAL A 374 58.28 3.28 -0.44
CA VAL A 374 59.02 4.35 0.23
C VAL A 374 58.11 5.57 0.32
N GLN A 375 57.78 5.99 1.55
CA GLN A 375 57.07 7.24 1.79
C GLN A 375 57.95 8.40 1.33
N VAL A 376 57.58 9.04 0.22
CA VAL A 376 58.13 10.34 -0.17
C VAL A 376 57.53 11.39 0.76
N GLN A 377 58.38 11.93 1.62
CA GLN A 377 58.09 13.03 2.53
C GLN A 377 57.80 14.29 1.69
N PRO A 378 56.63 14.94 1.80
CA PRO A 378 56.36 16.18 1.08
C PRO A 378 57.20 17.31 1.69
N VAL A 379 58.09 17.88 0.87
CA VAL A 379 58.82 19.10 1.17
C VAL A 379 57.84 20.27 1.12
N LEU A 380 57.60 20.90 2.28
CA LEU A 380 56.92 22.19 2.38
C LEU A 380 57.84 23.27 1.79
N PRO A 381 57.39 24.12 0.86
CA PRO A 381 58.10 25.37 0.58
C PRO A 381 57.86 26.37 1.71
N ASP A 382 58.94 26.98 2.19
CA ASP A 382 58.92 28.13 3.10
C ASP A 382 58.14 29.29 2.47
N ILE A 383 57.04 29.69 3.13
CA ILE A 383 56.28 30.89 2.78
C ILE A 383 56.68 31.98 3.78
N GLU A 384 57.41 32.98 3.30
CA GLU A 384 57.70 34.19 4.06
C GLU A 384 56.41 34.98 4.35
N PRO A 385 56.24 35.54 5.56
CA PRO A 385 55.04 36.30 5.91
C PRO A 385 55.01 37.67 5.21
N ILE A 386 54.05 37.83 4.29
CA ILE A 386 53.73 39.13 3.68
C ILE A 386 53.03 40.01 4.73
N ALA A 387 53.62 41.17 5.00
CA ALA A 387 53.06 42.20 5.87
C ALA A 387 51.79 42.82 5.24
N VAL A 388 50.69 42.78 5.99
CA VAL A 388 49.41 43.40 5.62
C VAL A 388 49.45 44.88 6.00
N ALA A 389 49.37 45.78 5.01
CA ALA A 389 49.12 47.20 5.22
C ALA A 389 47.60 47.47 5.31
N PRO A 390 47.16 48.44 6.13
CA PRO A 390 45.73 48.71 6.33
C PRO A 390 45.09 49.38 5.10
N VAL A 391 43.98 48.81 4.63
CA VAL A 391 43.16 49.33 3.53
C VAL A 391 42.21 50.41 4.07
N THR A 392 42.29 51.62 3.52
CA THR A 392 41.30 52.69 3.69
C THR A 392 40.02 52.41 2.89
N PRO A 393 38.83 52.73 3.41
CA PRO A 393 37.57 52.50 2.71
C PRO A 393 37.39 53.53 1.58
N VAL A 394 37.28 53.05 0.34
CA VAL A 394 36.94 53.86 -0.83
C VAL A 394 35.45 53.72 -1.12
N THR A 395 34.76 54.86 -1.14
CA THR A 395 33.36 55.07 -1.54
C THR A 395 33.15 54.69 -3.01
N PRO A 396 32.13 53.90 -3.37
CA PRO A 396 31.88 53.56 -4.78
C PRO A 396 31.04 54.64 -5.49
N GLU A 397 31.58 55.20 -6.57
CA GLU A 397 30.82 55.85 -7.64
C GLU A 397 30.35 54.79 -8.68
N PRO A 398 29.21 55.03 -9.36
CA PRO A 398 28.63 54.06 -10.28
C PRO A 398 29.31 54.12 -11.66
N VAL A 399 30.06 53.08 -12.01
CA VAL A 399 30.59 52.88 -13.36
C VAL A 399 29.75 51.86 -14.12
N THR A 400 29.08 52.34 -15.16
CA THR A 400 28.46 51.57 -16.23
C THR A 400 29.53 50.80 -17.02
N THR A 401 29.47 49.46 -16.97
CA THR A 401 30.23 48.60 -17.88
C THR A 401 29.30 47.67 -18.63
N SER A 402 29.28 47.87 -19.95
CA SER A 402 28.66 47.01 -20.94
C SER A 402 29.33 45.64 -20.93
N THR A 403 28.54 44.61 -20.58
CA THR A 403 28.94 43.21 -20.67
C THR A 403 28.90 42.76 -22.15
N PRO A 404 29.98 42.19 -22.71
CA PRO A 404 29.91 41.54 -24.01
C PRO A 404 29.19 40.19 -23.87
N ALA A 405 28.23 39.95 -24.76
CA ALA A 405 27.43 38.74 -24.83
C ALA A 405 28.32 37.48 -24.95
N PRO A 406 28.06 36.41 -24.16
CA PRO A 406 28.77 35.14 -24.31
C PRO A 406 28.35 34.46 -25.62
N ALA A 407 29.35 34.01 -26.37
CA ALA A 407 29.17 33.23 -27.59
C ALA A 407 28.32 31.98 -27.35
N PRO A 408 27.45 31.58 -28.31
CA PRO A 408 26.57 30.43 -28.14
C PRO A 408 27.38 29.13 -28.04
N ALA A 409 27.33 28.50 -26.87
CA ALA A 409 27.84 27.16 -26.67
C ALA A 409 27.12 26.18 -27.60
N LYS A 410 27.89 25.45 -28.41
CA LYS A 410 27.37 24.40 -29.30
C LYS A 410 26.54 23.39 -28.49
N PRO A 411 25.29 23.08 -28.87
CA PRO A 411 24.45 22.16 -28.12
C PRO A 411 25.06 20.76 -28.15
N LYS A 412 25.39 20.23 -26.97
CA LYS A 412 25.70 18.80 -26.80
C LYS A 412 24.51 18.00 -27.33
N ARG A 413 24.79 17.11 -28.28
CA ARG A 413 23.83 16.24 -28.97
C ARG A 413 23.17 15.32 -27.92
N ARG A 414 22.03 15.74 -27.34
CA ARG A 414 21.20 14.89 -26.48
C ARG A 414 20.76 13.68 -27.30
N THR A 415 21.03 12.49 -26.80
CA THR A 415 20.67 11.21 -27.42
C THR A 415 19.15 11.13 -27.60
N ALA A 416 18.68 10.47 -28.66
CA ALA A 416 17.26 10.29 -28.94
C ALA A 416 16.48 9.68 -27.76
N ALA A 417 17.15 8.85 -26.95
CA ALA A 417 16.59 8.28 -25.72
C ALA A 417 16.27 9.32 -24.63
N ALA A 418 17.07 10.38 -24.50
CA ALA A 418 16.83 11.44 -23.52
C ALA A 418 15.65 12.34 -23.92
N LYS A 419 15.47 12.60 -25.22
CA LYS A 419 14.29 13.30 -25.74
C LYS A 419 13.01 12.47 -25.55
N LYS A 420 13.08 11.15 -25.72
CA LYS A 420 11.93 10.26 -25.53
C LYS A 420 11.49 10.19 -24.07
N ALA A 421 12.43 10.05 -23.13
CA ALA A 421 12.13 10.03 -21.70
C ALA A 421 11.54 11.38 -21.18
N GLU A 422 12.00 12.50 -21.73
CA GLU A 422 11.46 13.83 -21.39
C GLU A 422 10.04 14.03 -21.96
N ALA A 423 9.78 13.51 -23.17
CA ALA A 423 8.43 13.52 -23.76
C ALA A 423 7.45 12.63 -22.97
N GLU A 424 7.86 11.42 -22.57
CA GLU A 424 7.02 10.50 -21.77
C GLU A 424 6.74 11.06 -20.36
N ALA A 425 7.74 11.70 -19.72
CA ALA A 425 7.54 12.38 -18.44
C ALA A 425 6.62 13.60 -18.54
N ALA A 426 6.68 14.35 -19.66
CA ALA A 426 5.76 15.46 -19.93
C ALA A 426 4.32 14.96 -20.14
N GLN A 427 4.15 13.83 -20.85
CA GLN A 427 2.85 13.24 -21.12
C GLN A 427 2.21 12.61 -19.86
N GLN A 428 3.00 12.06 -18.94
CA GLN A 428 2.50 11.59 -17.65
C GLN A 428 2.06 12.76 -16.76
N ARG A 429 2.80 13.87 -16.75
CA ARG A 429 2.42 15.08 -16.01
C ARG A 429 1.12 15.70 -16.55
N SER A 430 0.96 15.78 -17.87
CA SER A 430 -0.28 16.30 -18.46
C SER A 430 -1.51 15.45 -18.12
N SER A 431 -1.36 14.11 -18.07
CA SER A 431 -2.48 13.22 -17.70
C SER A 431 -2.93 13.39 -16.25
N GLY A 432 -1.99 13.67 -15.33
CA GLY A 432 -2.31 13.94 -13.93
C GLY A 432 -3.03 15.28 -13.74
N ASP A 433 -2.58 16.31 -14.46
CA ASP A 433 -3.16 17.65 -14.43
C ASP A 433 -4.58 17.67 -15.02
N GLU A 434 -4.82 16.92 -16.11
CA GLU A 434 -6.17 16.74 -16.68
C GLU A 434 -7.13 16.06 -15.69
N MET A 435 -6.69 15.01 -15.01
CA MET A 435 -7.53 14.33 -14.00
C MET A 435 -7.85 15.25 -12.82
N LEU A 436 -6.88 16.08 -12.37
CA LEU A 436 -7.11 17.05 -11.31
C LEU A 436 -8.07 18.16 -11.75
N LEU A 437 -7.96 18.64 -12.99
CA LEU A 437 -8.90 19.60 -13.58
C LEU A 437 -10.31 19.04 -13.68
N ALA A 438 -10.46 17.78 -14.11
CA ALA A 438 -11.76 17.11 -14.19
C ALA A 438 -12.42 17.00 -12.81
N LYS A 439 -11.68 16.60 -11.77
CA LYS A 439 -12.18 16.54 -10.39
C LYS A 439 -12.57 17.91 -9.83
N LYS A 440 -11.80 18.96 -10.16
CA LYS A 440 -12.15 20.34 -9.77
C LYS A 440 -13.43 20.82 -10.46
N LYS A 441 -13.62 20.47 -11.73
CA LYS A 441 -14.84 20.77 -12.48
C LYS A 441 -16.06 20.06 -11.87
N GLU A 442 -15.96 18.77 -11.60
CA GLU A 442 -17.04 17.98 -10.96
C GLU A 442 -17.44 18.56 -9.60
N ARG A 443 -16.46 18.88 -8.76
CA ARG A 443 -16.73 19.51 -7.45
C ARG A 443 -17.38 20.88 -7.59
N ALA A 444 -16.98 21.69 -8.59
CA ALA A 444 -17.59 22.97 -8.85
C ALA A 444 -19.05 22.82 -9.32
N TRP A 445 -19.37 21.82 -10.14
CA TRP A 445 -20.74 21.55 -10.61
C TRP A 445 -21.65 21.19 -9.44
N ASN A 446 -21.19 20.32 -8.54
CA ASN A 446 -21.97 19.95 -7.35
C ASN A 446 -22.24 21.16 -6.45
N LEU A 447 -21.23 22.03 -6.24
CA LEU A 447 -21.42 23.24 -5.44
C LEU A 447 -22.36 24.24 -6.11
N LEU A 448 -22.29 24.39 -7.43
CA LEU A 448 -23.15 25.30 -8.18
C LEU A 448 -24.60 24.81 -8.27
N ALA A 449 -24.81 23.50 -8.30
CA ALA A 449 -26.13 22.88 -8.26
C ALA A 449 -26.81 23.07 -6.89
N ASP A 450 -26.06 22.93 -5.81
CA ASP A 450 -26.56 23.10 -4.43
C ASP A 450 -26.36 24.54 -3.91
N TRP A 451 -26.17 25.53 -4.79
CA TRP A 451 -25.84 26.88 -4.35
C TRP A 451 -27.06 27.56 -3.70
N PRO A 452 -26.93 28.12 -2.48
CA PRO A 452 -28.06 28.75 -1.78
C PRO A 452 -28.61 29.96 -2.54
N GLU A 453 -29.93 30.05 -2.70
CA GLU A 453 -30.59 31.17 -3.41
C GLU A 453 -30.38 32.52 -2.71
N ASP A 454 -30.11 32.52 -1.41
CA ASP A 454 -29.86 33.71 -0.59
C ASP A 454 -28.42 34.21 -0.67
N ARG A 455 -27.52 33.53 -1.40
CA ARG A 455 -26.10 33.89 -1.52
C ARG A 455 -25.69 34.20 -2.95
N GLU A 456 -25.04 35.33 -3.13
CA GLU A 456 -24.51 35.74 -4.44
C GLU A 456 -23.43 34.77 -4.94
N ARG A 457 -23.62 34.22 -6.15
CA ARG A 457 -22.68 33.32 -6.84
C ARG A 457 -21.48 34.11 -7.38
N THR A 458 -20.49 34.41 -6.52
CA THR A 458 -19.29 35.14 -6.92
C THR A 458 -18.12 34.20 -7.27
N PRO A 459 -17.28 34.54 -8.28
CA PRO A 459 -16.09 33.75 -8.63
C PRO A 459 -15.12 33.54 -7.47
N GLY A 460 -14.98 34.52 -6.58
CA GLY A 460 -14.09 34.44 -5.41
C GLY A 460 -14.53 33.36 -4.40
N GLN A 461 -15.83 33.24 -4.14
CA GLN A 461 -16.35 32.21 -3.23
C GLN A 461 -16.17 30.81 -3.81
N LEU A 462 -16.49 30.62 -5.09
CA LEU A 462 -16.28 29.34 -5.76
C LEU A 462 -14.78 28.98 -5.85
N ALA A 463 -13.92 29.95 -6.17
CA ALA A 463 -12.47 29.78 -6.24
C ALA A 463 -11.87 29.31 -4.91
N SER A 464 -12.31 29.92 -3.81
CA SER A 464 -11.93 29.52 -2.45
C SER A 464 -12.40 28.10 -2.13
N ALA A 465 -13.67 27.77 -2.45
CA ALA A 465 -14.25 26.46 -2.14
C ALA A 465 -13.58 25.28 -2.87
N ILE A 466 -13.12 25.48 -4.11
CA ILE A 466 -12.48 24.43 -4.92
C ILE A 466 -10.95 24.59 -5.04
N ASN A 467 -10.36 25.53 -4.29
CA ASN A 467 -8.93 25.84 -4.28
C ASN A 467 -8.38 26.04 -5.71
N THR A 468 -8.89 27.06 -6.40
CA THR A 468 -8.48 27.44 -7.75
C THR A 468 -8.42 28.97 -7.90
N THR A 469 -8.02 29.45 -9.08
CA THR A 469 -7.98 30.88 -9.40
C THR A 469 -9.37 31.43 -9.72
N GLU A 470 -9.64 32.68 -9.39
CA GLU A 470 -10.92 33.35 -9.69
C GLU A 470 -11.28 33.34 -11.18
N ALA A 471 -10.30 33.49 -12.08
CA ALA A 471 -10.52 33.44 -13.52
C ALA A 471 -11.08 32.09 -13.99
N PHE A 472 -10.54 30.98 -13.45
CA PHE A 472 -11.03 29.63 -13.73
C PHE A 472 -12.44 29.42 -13.16
N ALA A 473 -12.66 29.84 -11.90
CA ALA A 473 -13.99 29.78 -11.28
C ALA A 473 -15.04 30.58 -12.06
N ALA A 474 -14.70 31.78 -12.55
CA ALA A 474 -15.57 32.59 -13.39
C ALA A 474 -15.94 31.88 -14.71
N SER A 475 -15.00 31.17 -15.33
CA SER A 475 -15.26 30.37 -16.54
C SER A 475 -16.22 29.20 -16.27
N LEU A 476 -16.09 28.56 -15.11
CA LEU A 476 -16.94 27.45 -14.68
C LEU A 476 -18.37 27.92 -14.39
N ILE A 477 -18.54 29.08 -13.74
CA ILE A 477 -19.86 29.68 -13.49
C ILE A 477 -20.58 29.95 -14.82
N ARG A 478 -19.91 30.59 -15.78
CA ARG A 478 -20.50 30.85 -17.11
C ARG A 478 -20.91 29.57 -17.82
N GLN A 479 -20.02 28.58 -17.84
CA GLN A 479 -20.32 27.29 -18.49
C GLN A 479 -21.51 26.58 -17.82
N TYR A 480 -21.59 26.62 -16.49
CA TYR A 480 -22.72 26.04 -15.76
C TYR A 480 -24.04 26.77 -16.07
N ASP A 481 -24.03 28.11 -16.09
CA ASP A 481 -25.22 28.90 -16.42
C ASP A 481 -25.67 28.62 -17.85
N ASP A 482 -24.75 28.57 -18.83
CA ASP A 482 -25.04 28.22 -20.23
C ASP A 482 -25.66 26.82 -20.35
N GLU A 483 -25.12 25.81 -19.66
CA GLU A 483 -25.64 24.43 -19.66
C GLU A 483 -27.00 24.32 -18.96
N SER A 484 -27.20 25.05 -17.86
CA SER A 484 -28.45 25.04 -17.09
C SER A 484 -29.62 25.71 -17.84
N LEU A 485 -29.34 26.78 -18.60
CA LEU A 485 -30.34 27.45 -19.44
C LEU A 485 -30.83 26.57 -20.59
N VAL A 486 -29.94 25.72 -21.14
CA VAL A 486 -30.32 24.73 -22.16
C VAL A 486 -31.22 23.64 -21.55
N ALA A 487 -30.96 23.23 -20.31
CA ALA A 487 -31.75 22.21 -19.63
C ALA A 487 -33.17 22.69 -19.25
N THR A 488 -33.38 23.99 -19.01
CA THR A 488 -34.70 24.55 -18.70
C THR A 488 -35.58 24.84 -19.92
N ASN A 489 -34.98 24.89 -21.12
CA ASN A 489 -35.69 25.19 -22.38
C ASN A 489 -36.06 23.95 -23.20
N ASN A 490 -35.64 22.76 -22.78
CA ASN A 490 -36.06 21.46 -23.30
C ASN A 490 -37.02 20.80 -22.31
#